data_AF-A0A2I4D811-F1
#
_entry.id   AF-A0A2I4D811-F1
#
_cell.length_a   1.000
_cell.length_b   1.000
_cell.length_c   1.000
_cell.angle_alpha   90.00
_cell.angle_beta   90.00
_cell.angle_gamma   90.00
#
_symmetry.space_group_name_H-M   'P 1'
#
loop_
_entity.id
_entity.type
_entity.pdbx_description
1 polymer ?
#
loop_
_entity_poly.entity_id
_entity_poly.type
_entity_poly.pdbx_seq_one_letter_code
_entity_poly.pdbx_strand_id
1 'polypeptide(L)'
;MFGYNALLCPAKGPVTKNFSLLLPEKFVAGSARASVSVLGDLMGRAMKNLDKLLSMPYGCGEQNMLLFAPDVFILDYLKSSGQLTPAILNKAKVFLQSGYQRELTYKHHDGSYSAFGDSDESGNTWLTAFVMKSFAGASAYIFVDPQTIKDARSWLAQLQKSSGCIRSVGKLFSNDMQGGVSDDVTLTAYVTAAMLELDGNASVSQAAS
;
A
#
# COMPACT_ATOMS: atom_id res chain seq x y z
N MET A 1 -4.91 -24.25 -24.51
CA MET A 1 -4.95 -22.82 -24.90
C MET A 1 -3.53 -22.29 -24.76
N PHE A 2 -2.89 -21.90 -25.85
CA PHE A 2 -1.55 -21.30 -25.80
C PHE A 2 -1.72 -19.78 -25.66
N GLY A 3 -1.16 -19.21 -24.61
CA GLY A 3 -1.16 -17.77 -24.37
C GLY A 3 0.25 -17.22 -24.55
N TYR A 4 0.39 -16.20 -25.37
CA TYR A 4 1.63 -15.43 -25.51
C TYR A 4 1.40 -14.03 -24.96
N ASN A 5 2.31 -13.57 -24.12
CA ASN A 5 2.32 -12.23 -23.57
C ASN A 5 3.69 -11.58 -23.83
N ALA A 6 3.69 -10.28 -24.16
CA ALA A 6 4.90 -9.48 -24.24
C ALA A 6 4.61 -8.06 -23.78
N LEU A 7 5.59 -7.46 -23.10
CA LEU A 7 5.61 -6.04 -22.79
C LEU A 7 6.48 -5.33 -23.82
N LEU A 8 5.93 -4.31 -24.49
CA LEU A 8 6.65 -3.50 -25.47
C LEU A 8 6.78 -2.08 -24.92
N CYS A 9 8.01 -1.67 -24.58
CA CYS A 9 8.32 -0.33 -24.06
C CYS A 9 9.22 0.41 -25.08
N PRO A 10 8.65 1.19 -26.01
CA PRO A 10 9.44 1.93 -26.99
C PRO A 10 10.10 3.16 -26.34
N ALA A 11 11.26 2.98 -25.71
CA ALA A 11 12.01 4.08 -25.08
C ALA A 11 12.73 4.98 -26.10
N LYS A 12 13.22 4.41 -27.22
CA LYS A 12 13.97 5.12 -28.27
C LYS A 12 13.73 4.50 -29.66
N GLY A 13 12.46 4.41 -30.07
CA GLY A 13 12.08 3.94 -31.41
C GLY A 13 11.10 2.76 -31.41
N PRO A 14 10.68 2.30 -32.60
CA PRO A 14 9.71 1.22 -32.74
C PRO A 14 10.27 -0.12 -32.23
N VAL A 15 9.46 -0.84 -31.46
CA VAL A 15 9.78 -2.18 -30.94
C VAL A 15 8.81 -3.17 -31.54
N THR A 16 9.32 -4.30 -32.03
CA THR A 16 8.51 -5.35 -32.67
C THR A 16 8.72 -6.69 -31.98
N LYS A 17 7.65 -7.45 -31.81
CA LYS A 17 7.68 -8.82 -31.29
C LYS A 17 6.82 -9.73 -32.17
N ASN A 18 7.43 -10.81 -32.64
CA ASN A 18 6.76 -11.82 -33.47
C ASN A 18 6.34 -13.01 -32.60
N PHE A 19 5.15 -13.54 -32.85
CA PHE A 19 4.61 -14.71 -32.19
C PHE A 19 4.30 -15.81 -33.22
N SER A 20 4.81 -17.02 -32.98
CA SER A 20 4.52 -18.18 -33.83
C SER A 20 3.42 -19.02 -33.18
N LEU A 21 2.27 -19.09 -33.84
CA LEU A 21 1.13 -19.90 -33.38
C LEU A 21 1.21 -21.29 -34.02
N LEU A 22 1.81 -22.24 -33.31
CA LEU A 22 1.85 -23.63 -33.74
C LEU A 22 0.56 -24.34 -33.32
N LEU A 23 -0.07 -25.04 -34.27
CA LEU A 23 -1.20 -25.91 -34.00
C LEU A 23 -0.69 -27.29 -33.57
N PRO A 24 -1.35 -27.95 -32.59
CA PRO A 24 -1.02 -29.33 -32.23
C PRO A 24 -1.33 -30.29 -33.39
N GLU A 25 -0.63 -31.42 -33.45
CA GLU A 25 -0.79 -32.44 -34.53
C GLU A 25 -2.24 -32.90 -34.70
N LYS A 26 -3.00 -32.96 -33.59
CA LYS A 26 -4.42 -33.26 -33.61
C LYS A 26 -5.22 -32.01 -33.25
N PHE A 27 -5.96 -31.49 -34.22
CA PHE A 27 -6.92 -30.40 -34.03
C PHE A 27 -8.19 -30.65 -34.83
N VAL A 28 -9.30 -30.03 -34.43
CA VAL A 28 -10.59 -30.15 -35.12
C VAL A 28 -10.66 -29.10 -36.23
N ALA A 29 -11.10 -29.50 -37.43
CA ALA A 29 -11.26 -28.56 -38.53
C ALA A 29 -12.20 -27.41 -38.14
N GLY A 30 -11.76 -26.16 -38.38
CA GLY A 30 -12.50 -24.95 -38.02
C GLY A 30 -12.44 -24.53 -36.55
N SER A 31 -11.73 -25.27 -35.67
CA SER A 31 -11.64 -24.91 -34.24
C SER A 31 -10.56 -23.87 -33.93
N ALA A 32 -9.67 -23.57 -34.87
CA ALA A 32 -8.58 -22.62 -34.66
C ALA A 32 -9.10 -21.19 -34.47
N ARG A 33 -8.74 -20.57 -33.35
CA ARG A 33 -9.08 -19.18 -33.03
C ARG A 33 -7.87 -18.50 -32.40
N ALA A 34 -7.58 -17.28 -32.83
CA ALA A 34 -6.57 -16.41 -32.24
C ALA A 34 -7.21 -15.06 -31.91
N SER A 35 -6.92 -14.54 -30.72
CA SER A 35 -7.33 -13.20 -30.30
C SER A 35 -6.12 -12.44 -29.80
N VAL A 36 -6.04 -11.15 -30.15
CA VAL A 36 -4.99 -10.25 -29.69
C VAL A 36 -5.63 -9.17 -28.83
N SER A 37 -5.02 -8.88 -27.68
CA SER A 37 -5.40 -7.75 -26.84
C SER A 37 -4.18 -6.90 -26.55
N VAL A 38 -4.31 -5.60 -26.74
CA VAL A 38 -3.29 -4.61 -26.39
C VAL A 38 -3.80 -3.80 -25.21
N LEU A 39 -2.95 -3.61 -24.20
CA LEU A 39 -3.21 -2.75 -23.05
C LEU A 39 -2.05 -1.78 -22.86
N GLY A 40 -2.37 -0.51 -22.61
CA GLY A 40 -1.38 0.51 -22.23
C GLY A 40 -1.06 0.52 -20.74
N ASP A 41 -1.81 -0.24 -19.94
CA ASP A 41 -1.63 -0.38 -18.50
C ASP A 41 -1.63 -1.88 -18.15
N LEU A 42 -0.54 -2.34 -17.53
CA LEU A 42 -0.35 -3.71 -17.09
C LEU A 42 -1.49 -4.17 -16.17
N MET A 43 -2.06 -3.27 -15.37
CA MET A 43 -3.12 -3.57 -14.41
C MET A 43 -4.52 -3.14 -14.89
N GLY A 44 -4.64 -2.49 -16.05
CA GLY A 44 -5.88 -1.80 -16.47
C GLY A 44 -7.12 -2.69 -16.65
N ARG A 45 -6.97 -4.02 -16.69
CA ARG A 45 -8.08 -4.99 -16.63
C ARG A 45 -8.44 -5.43 -15.22
N ALA A 46 -7.44 -5.63 -14.36
CA ALA A 46 -7.62 -6.05 -12.98
C ALA A 46 -8.16 -4.90 -12.10
N MET A 47 -7.82 -3.66 -12.46
CA MET A 47 -8.04 -2.47 -11.64
C MET A 47 -9.14 -1.54 -12.20
N LYS A 48 -10.13 -2.09 -12.92
CA LYS A 48 -11.31 -1.30 -13.33
C LYS A 48 -12.21 -1.02 -12.13
N ASN A 49 -12.69 0.22 -12.03
CA ASN A 49 -13.61 0.68 -10.97
C ASN A 49 -13.01 0.70 -9.55
N LEU A 50 -11.71 0.99 -9.41
CA LEU A 50 -11.07 1.11 -8.10
C LEU A 50 -11.70 2.21 -7.22
N ASP A 51 -12.32 3.23 -7.82
CA ASP A 51 -13.07 4.26 -7.11
C ASP A 51 -14.22 3.69 -6.26
N LYS A 52 -14.73 2.50 -6.61
CA LYS A 52 -15.76 1.78 -5.85
C LYS A 52 -15.21 1.04 -4.63
N LEU A 53 -13.89 0.84 -4.56
CA LEU A 53 -13.23 0.25 -3.39
C LEU A 53 -12.93 1.30 -2.32
N LEU A 54 -12.99 2.60 -2.67
CA LEU A 54 -12.86 3.68 -1.69
C LEU A 54 -13.91 3.52 -0.59
N SER A 55 -13.43 3.43 0.64
CA SER A 55 -14.26 3.05 1.78
C SER A 55 -14.00 3.96 2.98
N MET A 56 -15.07 4.50 3.56
CA MET A 56 -15.00 5.34 4.75
C MET A 56 -14.39 4.54 5.92
N PRO A 57 -13.29 4.99 6.54
CA PRO A 57 -12.70 4.29 7.68
C PRO A 57 -13.60 4.32 8.93
N TYR A 58 -13.68 3.19 9.63
CA TYR A 58 -14.45 3.01 10.87
C TYR A 58 -13.85 1.88 11.72
N GLY A 59 -14.42 1.66 12.91
CA GLY A 59 -14.00 0.57 13.80
C GLY A 59 -12.87 0.97 14.75
N CYS A 60 -12.20 -0.04 15.32
CA CYS A 60 -11.00 0.12 16.15
C CYS A 60 -9.75 0.46 15.29
N GLY A 61 -8.59 0.71 15.88
CA GLY A 61 -7.38 1.13 15.14
C GLY A 61 -7.02 0.18 14.00
N GLU A 62 -7.08 -1.13 14.24
CA GLU A 62 -6.86 -2.15 13.21
C GLU A 62 -7.85 -2.04 12.04
N GLN A 63 -9.15 -1.96 12.34
CA GLN A 63 -10.22 -1.90 11.33
C GLN A 63 -10.21 -0.56 10.57
N ASN A 64 -9.87 0.52 11.27
CA ASN A 64 -9.74 1.83 10.68
C ASN A 64 -8.60 1.84 9.65
N MET A 65 -7.44 1.26 10.00
CA MET A 65 -6.30 1.15 9.10
C MET A 65 -6.53 0.18 7.93
N LEU A 66 -7.34 -0.87 8.12
CA LEU A 66 -7.77 -1.76 7.03
C LEU A 66 -8.50 -1.03 5.91
N LEU A 67 -9.18 0.07 6.22
CA LEU A 67 -9.94 0.85 5.24
C LEU A 67 -9.16 2.09 4.78
N PHE A 68 -8.39 2.70 5.69
CA PHE A 68 -7.59 3.89 5.41
C PHE A 68 -6.45 3.60 4.43
N ALA A 69 -5.64 2.55 4.65
CA ALA A 69 -4.46 2.32 3.83
C ALA A 69 -4.79 1.97 2.37
N PRO A 70 -5.81 1.13 2.06
CA PRO A 70 -6.23 0.90 0.67
C PRO A 70 -6.64 2.17 -0.06
N ASP A 71 -7.32 3.11 0.60
CA ASP A 71 -7.72 4.39 0.00
C ASP A 71 -6.50 5.19 -0.50
N VAL A 72 -5.39 5.17 0.25
CA VAL A 72 -4.13 5.81 -0.17
C VAL A 72 -3.56 5.13 -1.42
N PHE A 73 -3.46 3.79 -1.43
CA PHE A 73 -2.91 3.06 -2.57
C PHE A 73 -3.79 3.16 -3.82
N ILE A 74 -5.11 3.22 -3.65
CA ILE A 74 -6.06 3.47 -4.74
C ILE A 74 -5.80 4.84 -5.35
N LEU A 75 -5.60 5.89 -4.54
CA LEU A 75 -5.26 7.21 -5.04
C LEU A 75 -3.93 7.23 -5.78
N ASP A 76 -2.88 6.58 -5.25
CA ASP A 76 -1.57 6.48 -5.91
C ASP A 76 -1.66 5.80 -7.28
N TYR A 77 -2.42 4.70 -7.36
CA TYR A 77 -2.65 4.01 -8.61
C TYR A 77 -3.45 4.86 -9.61
N LEU A 78 -4.56 5.47 -9.17
CA LEU A 78 -5.38 6.31 -10.05
C LEU A 78 -4.58 7.53 -10.54
N LYS A 79 -3.73 8.11 -9.69
CA LYS A 79 -2.85 9.22 -10.05
C LYS A 79 -1.80 8.80 -11.07
N SER A 80 -1.08 7.71 -10.81
CA SER A 80 -0.02 7.21 -11.71
C SER A 80 -0.55 6.71 -13.06
N SER A 81 -1.77 6.17 -13.09
CA SER A 81 -2.43 5.72 -14.33
C SER A 81 -3.21 6.83 -15.06
N GLY A 82 -3.22 8.06 -14.54
CA GLY A 82 -3.95 9.18 -15.15
C GLY A 82 -5.47 9.08 -15.07
N GLN A 83 -6.00 8.21 -14.21
CA GLN A 83 -7.44 7.96 -14.01
C GLN A 83 -8.04 8.76 -12.84
N LEU A 84 -7.23 9.49 -12.08
CA LEU A 84 -7.69 10.26 -10.93
C LEU A 84 -8.47 11.50 -11.36
N THR A 85 -9.77 11.53 -11.02
CA THR A 85 -10.62 12.70 -11.26
C THR A 85 -10.77 13.55 -9.99
N PRO A 86 -11.10 14.86 -10.11
CA PRO A 86 -11.35 15.72 -8.96
C PRO A 86 -12.46 15.21 -8.03
N ALA A 87 -13.51 14.59 -8.58
CA ALA A 87 -14.60 14.02 -7.80
C ALA A 87 -14.13 12.85 -6.93
N ILE A 88 -13.32 11.94 -7.49
CA ILE A 88 -12.73 10.81 -6.75
C ILE A 88 -11.78 11.33 -5.67
N LEU A 89 -10.91 12.28 -6.03
CA LEU A 89 -9.96 12.87 -5.07
C LEU A 89 -10.67 13.54 -3.89
N ASN A 90 -11.70 14.34 -4.15
CA ASN A 90 -12.45 15.02 -3.08
C ASN A 90 -13.16 14.03 -2.16
N LYS A 91 -13.77 12.98 -2.71
CA LYS A 91 -14.38 11.90 -1.91
C LYS A 91 -13.33 11.21 -1.03
N ALA A 92 -12.21 10.81 -1.61
CA ALA A 92 -11.14 10.14 -0.89
C ALA A 92 -10.50 11.03 0.18
N LYS A 93 -10.33 12.34 -0.06
CA LYS A 93 -9.83 13.28 0.95
C LYS A 93 -10.71 13.31 2.20
N VAL A 94 -12.03 13.29 2.05
CA VAL A 94 -12.96 13.24 3.20
C VAL A 94 -12.76 11.95 3.99
N PHE A 95 -12.62 10.81 3.30
CA PHE A 95 -12.40 9.50 3.94
C PHE A 95 -11.06 9.46 4.67
N LEU A 96 -9.98 9.89 4.02
CA LEU A 96 -8.64 9.96 4.60
C LEU A 96 -8.59 10.93 5.79
N GLN A 97 -9.19 12.12 5.69
CA GLN A 97 -9.22 13.07 6.81
C GLN A 97 -9.94 12.47 8.03
N SER A 98 -11.08 11.82 7.81
CA SER A 98 -11.81 11.18 8.90
C SER A 98 -11.04 10.00 9.50
N GLY A 99 -10.44 9.15 8.66
CA GLY A 99 -9.68 7.99 9.12
C GLY A 99 -8.41 8.38 9.85
N TYR A 100 -7.71 9.43 9.39
CA TYR A 100 -6.55 10.00 10.07
C TYR A 100 -6.92 10.48 11.48
N GLN A 101 -7.96 11.32 11.59
CA GLN A 101 -8.38 11.85 12.90
C GLN A 101 -8.85 10.75 13.85
N ARG A 102 -9.52 9.72 13.32
CA ARG A 102 -9.93 8.56 14.11
C ARG A 102 -8.73 7.75 14.58
N GLU A 103 -7.74 7.51 13.71
CA GLU A 103 -6.56 6.73 14.07
C GLU A 103 -5.73 7.41 15.17
N LEU A 104 -5.70 8.75 15.20
CA LEU A 104 -5.06 9.49 16.28
C LEU A 104 -5.66 9.22 17.66
N THR A 105 -6.90 8.75 17.75
CA THR A 105 -7.52 8.35 19.03
C THR A 105 -6.96 7.03 19.57
N TYR A 106 -6.24 6.27 18.73
CA TYR A 106 -5.57 5.02 19.10
C TYR A 106 -4.05 5.19 19.28
N LYS A 107 -3.56 6.43 19.25
CA LYS A 107 -2.16 6.79 19.52
C LYS A 107 -1.92 6.85 21.04
N HIS A 108 -0.87 6.16 21.49
CA HIS A 108 -0.35 6.22 22.85
C HIS A 108 0.53 7.46 23.07
N HIS A 109 0.72 7.83 24.33
CA HIS A 109 1.61 8.94 24.71
C HIS A 109 3.07 8.77 24.25
N ASP A 110 3.55 7.55 24.09
CA ASP A 110 4.90 7.23 23.64
C ASP A 110 5.07 7.27 22.10
N GLY A 111 3.99 7.56 21.36
CA GLY A 111 3.99 7.64 19.90
C GLY A 111 3.55 6.37 19.18
N SER A 112 3.30 5.28 19.91
CA SER A 112 2.85 4.01 19.35
C SER A 112 1.35 3.95 19.11
N TYR A 113 0.91 2.94 18.35
CA TYR A 113 -0.50 2.71 18.04
C TYR A 113 -0.90 1.28 18.41
N SER A 114 -2.10 1.10 18.93
CA SER A 114 -2.71 -0.21 19.23
C SER A 114 -4.16 -0.27 18.76
N ALA A 115 -4.81 -1.44 18.87
CA ALA A 115 -6.18 -1.59 18.43
C ALA A 115 -7.16 -0.70 19.22
N PHE A 116 -6.91 -0.52 20.52
CA PHE A 116 -7.79 0.22 21.43
C PHE A 116 -7.12 1.42 22.11
N GLY A 117 -5.98 1.88 21.57
CA GLY A 117 -5.24 3.04 22.13
C GLY A 117 -4.82 2.81 23.58
N ASP A 118 -4.92 3.86 24.40
CA ASP A 118 -4.56 3.83 25.83
C ASP A 118 -5.35 2.81 26.68
N SER A 119 -6.36 2.13 26.11
CA SER A 119 -7.02 1.00 26.78
C SER A 119 -6.18 -0.29 26.73
N ASP A 120 -5.24 -0.40 25.79
CA ASP A 120 -4.26 -1.48 25.74
C ASP A 120 -3.05 -1.15 26.61
N GLU A 121 -2.39 -2.16 27.17
CA GLU A 121 -1.19 -1.98 28.01
C GLU A 121 0.01 -1.40 27.26
N SER A 122 0.06 -1.57 25.93
CA SER A 122 1.13 -1.06 25.08
C SER A 122 0.69 -0.90 23.63
N GLY A 123 1.42 -0.09 22.88
CA GLY A 123 1.39 -0.11 21.42
C GLY A 123 1.72 -1.46 20.82
N ASN A 124 1.29 -1.66 19.57
CA ASN A 124 1.63 -2.81 18.75
C ASN A 124 2.70 -2.45 17.73
N THR A 125 3.78 -3.24 17.67
CA THR A 125 4.92 -2.96 16.77
C THR A 125 4.54 -2.90 15.31
N TRP A 126 3.78 -3.91 14.85
CA TRP A 126 3.40 -4.01 13.45
C TRP A 126 2.40 -2.91 13.05
N LEU A 127 1.37 -2.69 13.87
CA LEU A 127 0.35 -1.67 13.60
C LEU A 127 0.98 -0.27 13.59
N THR A 128 1.88 0.03 14.53
CA THR A 128 2.59 1.32 14.56
C THR A 128 3.39 1.55 13.28
N ALA A 129 4.10 0.54 12.78
CA ALA A 129 4.82 0.64 11.51
C ALA A 129 3.88 0.80 10.31
N PHE A 130 2.74 0.11 10.32
CA PHE A 130 1.72 0.19 9.27
C PHE A 130 1.05 1.58 9.23
N VAL A 131 0.70 2.13 10.39
CA VAL A 131 0.17 3.50 10.53
C VAL A 131 1.19 4.50 10.03
N MET A 132 2.44 4.43 10.51
CA MET A 132 3.52 5.33 10.11
C MET A 132 3.72 5.37 8.59
N LYS A 133 3.80 4.20 7.94
CA LYS A 133 3.92 4.08 6.48
C LYS A 133 2.71 4.67 5.76
N SER A 134 1.50 4.32 6.21
CA SER A 134 0.25 4.75 5.56
C SER A 134 0.02 6.26 5.68
N PHE A 135 0.36 6.84 6.84
CA PHE A 135 0.29 8.28 7.07
C PHE A 135 1.25 9.06 6.17
N ALA A 136 2.45 8.54 5.95
CA ALA A 136 3.40 9.14 5.03
C ALA A 136 2.97 9.04 3.56
N GLY A 137 2.25 7.99 3.17
CA GLY A 137 1.59 7.95 1.86
C GLY A 137 0.46 8.97 1.76
N ALA A 138 -0.38 9.06 2.81
CA ALA A 138 -1.53 9.96 2.84
C ALA A 138 -1.15 11.45 2.82
N SER A 139 0.05 11.82 3.27
CA SER A 139 0.51 13.22 3.27
C SER A 139 0.62 13.82 1.87
N ALA A 140 0.61 13.01 0.80
CA ALA A 140 0.51 13.48 -0.58
C ALA A 140 -0.88 14.03 -0.95
N TYR A 141 -1.92 13.74 -0.16
CA TYR A 141 -3.32 14.04 -0.47
C TYR A 141 -4.01 14.88 0.60
N ILE A 142 -3.67 14.68 1.87
CA ILE A 142 -4.25 15.37 3.04
C ILE A 142 -3.14 15.92 3.94
N PHE A 143 -3.49 16.84 4.85
CA PHE A 143 -2.56 17.25 5.90
C PHE A 143 -2.42 16.12 6.93
N VAL A 144 -1.19 15.70 7.17
CA VAL A 144 -0.78 14.77 8.23
C VAL A 144 0.29 15.49 9.03
N ASP A 145 0.14 15.56 10.35
CA ASP A 145 1.13 16.20 11.21
C ASP A 145 2.45 15.41 11.16
N PRO A 146 3.56 15.98 10.68
CA PRO A 146 4.85 15.29 10.61
C PRO A 146 5.33 14.76 11.96
N GLN A 147 4.88 15.35 13.07
CA GLN A 147 5.24 14.89 14.40
C GLN A 147 4.71 13.48 14.68
N THR A 148 3.51 13.14 14.19
CA THR A 148 2.92 11.80 14.39
C THR A 148 3.78 10.69 13.78
N ILE A 149 4.35 10.93 12.60
CA ILE A 149 5.26 10.01 11.90
C ILE A 149 6.61 9.93 12.64
N LYS A 150 7.14 11.07 13.10
CA LYS A 150 8.41 11.12 13.85
C LYS A 150 8.32 10.39 15.19
N ASP A 151 7.21 10.55 15.91
CA ASP A 151 6.97 9.87 17.19
C ASP A 151 6.94 8.35 16.98
N ALA A 152 6.14 7.87 16.02
CA ALA A 152 6.04 6.45 15.69
C ALA A 152 7.41 5.87 15.27
N ARG A 153 8.17 6.59 14.43
CA ARG A 153 9.52 6.18 14.01
C ARG A 153 10.47 6.07 15.20
N SER A 154 10.43 7.06 16.10
CA SER A 154 11.29 7.10 17.28
C SER A 154 11.00 5.95 18.23
N TRP A 155 9.72 5.67 18.46
CA TRP A 155 9.28 4.53 19.27
C TRP A 155 9.71 3.19 18.67
N LEU A 156 9.52 2.99 17.35
CA LEU A 156 9.95 1.76 16.67
C LEU A 156 11.48 1.56 16.75
N ALA A 157 12.27 2.65 16.64
CA ALA A 157 13.72 2.58 16.77
C ALA A 157 14.18 2.14 18.18
N GLN A 158 13.44 2.50 19.23
CA GLN A 158 13.72 2.06 20.60
C GLN A 158 13.48 0.57 20.82
N LEU A 159 12.71 -0.08 19.94
CA LEU A 159 12.47 -1.53 20.00
C LEU A 159 13.55 -2.37 19.30
N GLN A 160 14.56 -1.73 18.71
CA GLN A 160 15.68 -2.43 18.09
C GLN A 160 16.58 -3.08 19.15
N LYS A 161 16.78 -4.40 19.03
CA LYS A 161 17.70 -5.19 19.86
C LYS A 161 19.15 -4.94 19.43
N SER A 162 20.11 -5.33 20.27
CA SER A 162 21.55 -5.30 19.92
C SER A 162 21.90 -6.16 18.69
N SER A 163 21.08 -7.16 18.36
CA SER A 163 21.19 -7.96 17.14
C SER A 163 20.75 -7.22 15.87
N GLY A 164 20.17 -6.03 15.99
CA GLY A 164 19.56 -5.28 14.89
C GLY A 164 18.09 -5.63 14.61
N CYS A 165 17.58 -6.73 15.17
CA CYS A 165 16.17 -7.13 15.03
C CYS A 165 15.23 -6.21 15.81
N ILE A 166 14.05 -5.94 15.27
CA ILE A 166 12.98 -5.24 15.98
C ILE A 166 12.23 -6.23 16.87
N ARG A 167 12.03 -5.88 18.14
CA ARG A 167 11.23 -6.67 19.09
C ARG A 167 9.74 -6.50 18.81
N SER A 168 9.03 -7.62 18.64
CA SER A 168 7.56 -7.64 18.62
C SER A 168 6.98 -7.39 20.01
N VAL A 169 6.15 -6.36 20.15
CA VAL A 169 5.38 -6.04 21.36
C VAL A 169 3.94 -5.70 21.02
N GLY A 170 3.07 -5.73 22.04
CA GLY A 170 1.65 -5.47 21.92
C GLY A 170 0.86 -6.66 21.38
N LYS A 171 -0.47 -6.53 21.42
CA LYS A 171 -1.40 -7.52 20.89
C LYS A 171 -1.98 -7.03 19.58
N LEU A 172 -2.17 -7.94 18.64
CA LEU A 172 -2.96 -7.71 17.44
C LEU A 172 -4.13 -8.68 17.48
N PHE A 173 -5.33 -8.21 17.18
CA PHE A 173 -6.54 -9.04 17.22
C PHE A 173 -6.89 -9.59 15.84
N SER A 174 -6.52 -8.88 14.77
CA SER A 174 -6.69 -9.30 13.38
C SER A 174 -5.36 -9.70 12.72
N ASN A 175 -4.95 -10.94 12.92
CA ASN A 175 -3.69 -11.47 12.34
C ASN A 175 -3.70 -11.50 10.80
N ASP A 176 -4.88 -11.53 10.17
CA ASP A 176 -5.01 -11.51 8.71
C ASP A 176 -4.40 -10.24 8.09
N MET A 177 -4.33 -9.15 8.86
CA MET A 177 -3.73 -7.89 8.42
C MET A 177 -2.21 -7.98 8.23
N GLN A 178 -1.54 -8.84 8.99
CA GLN A 178 -0.07 -8.96 8.99
C GLN A 178 0.46 -9.63 7.71
N GLY A 179 -0.41 -10.33 6.98
CA GLY A 179 -0.02 -11.10 5.80
C GLY A 179 1.07 -12.11 6.14
N GLY A 180 2.26 -11.94 5.57
CA GLY A 180 3.41 -12.83 5.78
C GLY A 180 4.30 -12.52 6.98
N VAL A 181 3.93 -11.54 7.83
CA VAL A 181 4.72 -11.18 9.01
C VAL A 181 4.36 -12.09 10.17
N SER A 182 5.24 -13.02 10.51
CA SER A 182 4.99 -14.05 11.53
C SER A 182 6.15 -14.30 12.50
N ASP A 183 7.32 -13.69 12.25
CA ASP A 183 8.53 -13.87 13.07
C ASP A 183 9.34 -12.57 13.19
N ASP A 184 10.38 -12.58 14.03
CA ASP A 184 11.26 -11.43 14.27
C ASP A 184 11.93 -10.92 12.98
N VAL A 185 12.24 -11.80 12.01
CA VAL A 185 12.93 -11.43 10.76
C VAL A 185 11.98 -10.72 9.82
N THR A 186 10.80 -11.29 9.60
CA THR A 186 9.74 -10.72 8.74
C THR A 186 9.21 -9.41 9.31
N LEU A 187 9.06 -9.31 10.64
CA LEU A 187 8.69 -8.06 11.30
C LEU A 187 9.78 -7.00 11.14
N THR A 188 11.04 -7.36 11.38
CA THR A 188 12.18 -6.45 11.19
C THR A 188 12.22 -5.95 9.75
N ALA A 189 12.12 -6.85 8.77
CA ALA A 189 12.11 -6.50 7.35
C ALA A 189 10.95 -5.53 7.01
N TYR A 190 9.76 -5.78 7.53
CA TYR A 190 8.60 -4.90 7.34
C TYR A 190 8.84 -3.50 7.92
N VAL A 191 9.29 -3.41 9.18
CA VAL A 191 9.58 -2.13 9.85
C VAL A 191 10.69 -1.38 9.14
N THR A 192 11.76 -2.06 8.73
CA THR A 192 12.86 -1.45 7.98
C THR A 192 12.40 -0.94 6.62
N ALA A 193 11.62 -1.73 5.87
CA ALA A 193 11.06 -1.28 4.58
C ALA A 193 10.16 -0.05 4.77
N ALA A 194 9.29 -0.07 5.78
CA ALA A 194 8.44 1.07 6.12
C ALA A 194 9.26 2.33 6.43
N MET A 195 10.34 2.22 7.23
CA MET A 195 11.23 3.35 7.52
C MET A 195 11.96 3.88 6.28
N LEU A 196 12.43 2.99 5.40
CA LEU A 196 13.13 3.38 4.17
C LEU A 196 12.20 4.10 3.17
N GLU A 197 10.94 3.67 3.08
CA GLU A 197 9.93 4.34 2.24
C GLU A 197 9.70 5.80 2.67
N LEU A 198 9.79 6.11 3.97
CA LEU A 198 9.71 7.48 4.48
C LEU A 198 10.86 8.35 3.98
N ASP A 199 12.09 7.82 4.06
CA ASP A 199 13.30 8.54 3.69
C ASP A 199 13.38 8.78 2.17
N GLY A 200 12.88 7.83 1.38
CA GLY A 200 12.67 8.00 -0.06
C GLY A 200 11.74 9.18 -0.38
N ASN A 201 10.58 9.27 0.29
CA ASN A 201 9.63 10.37 0.09
C ASN A 201 10.16 11.73 0.55
N ALA A 202 10.98 11.78 1.59
CA ALA A 202 11.64 13.02 2.03
C ALA A 202 12.62 13.57 0.97
N SER A 203 13.35 12.68 0.29
CA SER A 203 14.30 13.07 -0.76
C SER A 203 13.64 13.58 -2.05
N VAL A 204 12.47 13.01 -2.41
CA VAL A 204 11.70 13.45 -3.60
C VAL A 204 11.02 14.80 -3.36
N SER A 205 10.60 15.08 -2.12
CA SER A 205 9.95 16.34 -1.76
C SER A 205 10.89 17.55 -1.82
N GLN A 206 12.18 17.35 -1.54
CA GLN A 206 13.21 18.40 -1.63
C GLN A 206 13.69 18.68 -3.07
N ALA A 207 13.46 17.76 -4.01
CA ALA A 207 13.81 17.95 -5.42
C ALA A 207 12.71 18.67 -6.24
N ALA A 208 11.54 18.89 -5.64
CA ALA A 208 10.39 19.56 -6.27
C ALA A 208 10.16 21.01 -5.77
N SER A 209 11.15 21.59 -5.06
CA SER A 209 11.15 22.97 -4.56
C SER A 209 12.08 23.86 -5.37
#